data_AF-A0A6V8CAT2-F1
#
_entry.id   AF-A0A6V8CAT2-F1
#
_cell.length_a   1.000
_cell.length_b   1.000
_cell.length_c   1.000
_cell.angle_alpha   90.00
_cell.angle_beta   90.00
_cell.angle_gamma   90.00
#
_symmetry.space_group_name_H-M   'P 1'
#
loop_
_entity.id
_entity.type
_entity.pdbx_description
1 polymer ?
#
loop_
_entity_poly.entity_id
_entity_poly.type
_entity_poly.pdbx_seq_one_letter_code
_entity_poly.pdbx_strand_id
1 'polypeptide(L)'
;RQEKNLQRLEVLLERYGTVGVLIAGFTPIPYKVMGWAAGMGKMEMRPFVLAGLASRGLRFGLEVILVVQYGSAAMDAIRWILDREILLALAMVLMFGAAWMAWRWWESLTPEASTEEA
;
A
#
# COMPACT_ATOMS: atom_id res chain seq x y z
N ARG A 1 3.47 26.99 19.94
CA ARG A 1 3.75 26.50 18.55
C ARG A 1 2.99 25.20 18.24
N GLN A 2 2.96 24.23 19.17
CA GLN A 2 2.18 22.98 19.07
C GLN A 2 0.67 23.22 18.92
N GLU A 3 0.10 24.20 19.63
CA GLU A 3 -1.35 24.50 19.61
C GLU A 3 -1.88 24.98 18.25
N LYS A 4 -1.10 25.77 17.49
CA LYS A 4 -1.49 26.22 16.15
C LYS A 4 -1.55 25.06 15.15
N ASN A 5 -0.73 24.04 15.33
CA ASN A 5 -0.74 22.85 14.48
C ASN A 5 -1.92 21.94 14.85
N LEU A 6 -2.25 21.84 16.15
CA LEU A 6 -3.41 21.10 16.65
C LEU A 6 -4.73 21.71 16.16
N GLN A 7 -4.91 23.02 16.23
CA GLN A 7 -6.13 23.70 15.72
C GLN A 7 -6.33 23.51 14.22
N ARG A 8 -5.25 23.51 13.44
CA ARG A 8 -5.33 23.24 11.99
C ARG A 8 -5.73 21.79 11.70
N LEU A 9 -5.26 20.85 12.50
CA LEU A 9 -5.65 19.44 12.41
C LEU A 9 -7.12 19.22 12.82
N GLU A 10 -7.58 19.90 13.86
CA GLU A 10 -8.98 19.86 14.31
C GLU A 10 -9.93 20.33 13.20
N VAL A 11 -9.66 21.49 12.59
CA VAL A 11 -10.48 22.02 11.47
C VAL A 11 -10.43 21.10 10.24
N LEU A 12 -9.29 20.44 9.97
CA LEU A 12 -9.16 19.48 8.87
C LEU A 12 -9.91 18.17 9.14
N LEU A 13 -9.86 17.67 10.39
CA LEU A 13 -10.58 16.47 10.82
C LEU A 13 -12.08 16.72 10.92
N GLU A 14 -12.51 17.91 11.33
CA GLU A 14 -13.92 18.30 11.39
C GLU A 14 -14.50 18.46 9.97
N ARG A 15 -13.71 18.98 9.03
CA ARG A 15 -14.15 19.18 7.63
C ARG A 15 -14.04 17.95 6.74
N TYR A 16 -13.06 17.08 6.98
CA TYR A 16 -12.79 15.92 6.14
C TYR A 16 -12.87 14.58 6.87
N GLY A 17 -13.18 14.51 8.17
CA GLY A 17 -13.07 13.27 8.97
C GLY A 17 -13.69 12.03 8.33
N THR A 18 -14.90 12.17 7.76
CA THR A 18 -15.57 11.07 7.05
C THR A 18 -14.92 10.72 5.71
N VAL A 19 -14.50 11.72 4.93
CA VAL A 19 -13.87 11.55 3.61
C VAL A 19 -12.41 11.08 3.74
N GLY A 20 -11.69 11.56 4.75
CA GLY A 20 -10.32 11.21 5.06
C GLY A 20 -10.18 9.78 5.58
N VAL A 21 -11.16 9.27 6.36
CA VAL A 21 -11.21 7.86 6.73
C VAL A 21 -11.47 6.97 5.51
N LEU A 22 -12.31 7.43 4.57
CA LEU A 22 -12.58 6.73 3.31
C LEU A 22 -11.33 6.65 2.42
N ILE A 23 -10.62 7.77 2.23
CA ILE A 23 -9.39 7.85 1.43
C ILE A 23 -8.26 7.06 2.11
N ALA A 24 -8.10 7.19 3.43
CA ALA A 24 -7.07 6.46 4.16
C ALA A 24 -7.28 4.94 4.13
N GLY A 25 -8.54 4.47 4.07
CA GLY A 25 -8.85 3.06 3.85
C GLY A 25 -8.38 2.52 2.50
N PHE A 26 -8.19 3.41 1.52
CA PHE A 26 -7.72 3.08 0.17
C PHE A 26 -6.20 3.15 0.02
N THR A 27 -5.52 3.96 0.85
CA THR A 27 -4.06 4.03 0.93
C THR A 27 -3.46 2.85 1.72
N PRO A 28 -2.16 2.52 1.57
CA PRO A 28 -1.48 1.56 2.45
C PRO A 28 -1.24 2.11 3.87
N ILE A 29 -2.08 3.04 4.35
CA ILE A 29 -2.04 3.53 5.73
C ILE A 29 -2.83 2.53 6.60
N PRO A 30 -2.28 2.05 7.73
CA PRO A 30 -2.94 1.02 8.53
C PRO A 30 -4.28 1.51 9.09
N TYR A 31 -5.38 0.84 8.75
CA TYR A 31 -6.74 1.14 9.22
C TYR A 31 -6.85 1.30 10.76
N LYS A 32 -6.01 0.59 11.51
CA LYS A 32 -5.95 0.71 12.99
C LYS A 32 -5.54 2.10 13.45
N VAL A 33 -4.64 2.77 12.72
CA VAL A 33 -4.19 4.13 13.02
C VAL A 33 -5.33 5.13 12.79
N MET A 34 -6.12 4.94 11.73
CA MET A 34 -7.32 5.76 11.49
C MET A 34 -8.41 5.50 12.53
N GLY A 35 -8.55 4.27 13.02
CA GLY A 35 -9.42 3.95 14.16
C GLY A 35 -9.02 4.68 15.45
N TRP A 36 -7.72 4.74 15.75
CA TRP A 36 -7.21 5.52 16.87
C TRP A 36 -7.40 7.02 16.66
N ALA A 37 -7.16 7.54 15.45
CA ALA A 37 -7.38 8.95 15.12
C ALA A 37 -8.87 9.35 15.25
N ALA A 38 -9.78 8.50 14.78
CA ALA A 38 -11.22 8.70 14.90
C ALA A 38 -11.69 8.62 16.37
N GLY A 39 -11.13 7.69 17.16
CA GLY A 39 -11.40 7.58 18.59
C GLY A 39 -10.89 8.78 19.39
N MET A 40 -9.67 9.24 19.10
CA MET A 40 -9.11 10.46 19.72
C MET A 40 -9.87 11.72 19.30
N GLY A 41 -10.39 11.76 18.07
CA GLY A 41 -11.22 12.86 17.56
C GLY A 41 -12.69 12.83 17.97
N LYS A 42 -13.10 11.92 18.89
CA LYS A 42 -14.49 11.75 19.34
C LYS A 42 -15.52 11.61 18.19
N MET A 43 -15.13 10.95 17.11
CA MET A 43 -16.01 10.76 15.95
C MET A 43 -17.20 9.85 16.32
N GLU A 44 -18.38 10.15 15.81
CA GLU A 44 -19.56 9.33 16.09
C GLU A 44 -19.40 7.89 15.57
N MET A 45 -19.83 6.91 16.37
CA MET A 45 -19.64 5.47 16.07
C MET A 45 -20.30 5.05 14.75
N ARG A 46 -21.45 5.64 14.41
CA ARG A 46 -22.24 5.27 13.21
C ARG A 46 -21.48 5.54 11.91
N PRO A 47 -21.00 6.77 11.61
CA PRO A 47 -20.22 7.03 10.41
C PRO A 47 -18.88 6.29 10.39
N PHE A 48 -18.25 6.05 11.55
CA PHE A 48 -17.01 5.29 11.62
C PHE A 48 -17.19 3.83 11.18
N VAL A 49 -18.22 3.16 11.67
CA VAL A 49 -18.51 1.76 11.31
C VAL A 49 -18.91 1.65 9.84
N LEU A 50 -19.75 2.57 9.34
CA LEU A 50 -20.16 2.57 7.93
C LEU A 50 -18.98 2.84 6.99
N ALA A 51 -18.15 3.84 7.28
CA ALA A 51 -16.95 4.14 6.48
C ALA A 51 -15.93 2.99 6.53
N GLY A 52 -15.78 2.37 7.71
CA GLY A 52 -14.93 1.20 7.89
C GLY A 52 -15.39 -0.02 7.11
N LEU A 53 -16.68 -0.33 7.20
CA LEU A 53 -17.29 -1.45 6.49
C LEU A 53 -17.24 -1.22 4.97
N ALA A 54 -17.52 -0.01 4.50
CA ALA A 54 -17.42 0.35 3.09
C ALA A 54 -15.98 0.21 2.57
N SER A 55 -14.98 0.71 3.31
CA SER A 55 -13.58 0.63 2.91
C SER A 55 -13.06 -0.82 2.87
N ARG A 56 -13.44 -1.63 3.87
CA ARG A 56 -13.06 -3.05 3.96
C ARG A 56 -13.78 -3.89 2.92
N GLY A 57 -15.08 -3.64 2.75
CA GLY A 57 -15.90 -4.28 1.73
C GLY A 57 -15.40 -3.97 0.33
N LEU A 58 -14.96 -2.74 0.06
CA LEU A 58 -14.39 -2.39 -1.24
C LEU A 58 -13.04 -3.08 -1.46
N ARG A 59 -12.14 -3.07 -0.47
CA ARG A 59 -10.82 -3.71 -0.61
C ARG A 59 -10.92 -5.22 -0.84
N PHE A 60 -11.60 -5.93 0.06
CA PHE A 60 -11.68 -7.40 -0.02
C PHE A 60 -12.79 -7.87 -0.97
N GLY A 61 -13.89 -7.14 -1.09
CA GLY A 61 -14.97 -7.49 -2.01
C GLY A 61 -14.54 -7.36 -3.47
N LEU A 62 -13.75 -6.33 -3.81
CA LEU A 62 -13.18 -6.21 -5.15
C LEU A 62 -12.26 -7.39 -5.48
N GLU A 63 -11.36 -7.75 -4.55
CA GLU A 63 -10.49 -8.93 -4.70
C GLU A 63 -11.30 -10.22 -4.89
N VAL A 64 -12.37 -10.42 -4.11
CA VAL A 64 -13.25 -11.60 -4.23
C VAL A 64 -13.96 -11.64 -5.59
N ILE A 65 -14.50 -10.52 -6.08
CA ILE A 65 -15.15 -10.46 -7.39
C ILE A 65 -14.17 -10.84 -8.50
N LEU A 66 -12.96 -10.29 -8.44
CA LEU A 66 -11.90 -10.60 -9.40
C LEU A 66 -11.53 -12.09 -9.35
N VAL A 67 -11.40 -12.68 -8.16
CA VAL A 67 -11.09 -14.10 -8.00
C VAL A 67 -12.24 -15.00 -8.46
N VAL A 68 -13.50 -14.63 -8.21
CA VAL A 68 -14.64 -15.43 -8.67
C VAL A 68 -14.76 -15.41 -10.19
N GLN A 69 -14.54 -14.25 -10.82
CA GLN A 69 -14.67 -14.10 -12.26
C GLN A 69 -13.46 -14.66 -13.02
N TYR A 70 -12.24 -14.45 -12.51
CA TYR A 70 -10.99 -14.81 -13.19
C TYR A 70 -10.25 -15.98 -12.55
N GLY A 71 -10.80 -16.60 -11.50
CA GLY A 71 -10.11 -17.64 -10.73
C GLY A 71 -9.74 -18.87 -11.55
N SER A 72 -10.59 -19.30 -12.48
CA SER A 72 -10.28 -20.39 -13.41
C SER A 72 -9.14 -20.02 -14.35
N ALA A 73 -9.22 -18.85 -14.98
CA ALA A 73 -8.17 -18.33 -15.86
C ALA A 73 -6.84 -18.12 -15.11
N ALA A 74 -6.89 -17.66 -13.85
CA ALA A 74 -5.72 -17.53 -12.98
C ALA A 74 -5.11 -18.89 -12.66
N MET A 75 -5.94 -19.89 -12.34
CA MET A 75 -5.47 -21.26 -12.09
C MET A 75 -4.84 -21.88 -13.34
N ASP A 76 -5.43 -21.67 -14.52
CA ASP A 76 -4.88 -22.14 -15.79
C ASP A 76 -3.56 -21.44 -16.13
N ALA A 77 -3.46 -20.13 -15.88
CA ALA A 77 -2.22 -19.37 -16.03
C ALA A 77 -1.12 -19.88 -15.07
N ILE A 78 -1.46 -20.14 -13.80
CA ILE A 78 -0.52 -20.70 -12.82
C ILE A 78 -0.04 -22.09 -13.29
N ARG A 79 -0.95 -22.96 -13.71
CA ARG A 79 -0.59 -24.29 -14.25
C ARG A 79 0.33 -24.18 -15.46
N TRP A 80 0.00 -23.32 -16.42
CA TRP A 80 0.82 -23.08 -17.60
C TRP A 80 2.24 -22.62 -17.25
N ILE A 81 2.38 -21.75 -16.24
CA ILE A 81 3.68 -21.27 -15.74
C ILE A 81 4.45 -22.41 -15.06
N LEU A 82 3.78 -23.19 -14.19
CA LEU A 82 4.38 -24.31 -13.47
C LEU A 82 4.85 -25.42 -14.41
N ASP A 83 4.05 -25.76 -15.44
CA ASP A 83 4.43 -26.72 -16.48
C ASP A 83 5.69 -26.27 -17.26
N ARG A 84 6.06 -24.99 -17.16
CA ARG A 84 7.24 -24.37 -17.79
C ARG A 84 8.23 -23.91 -16.74
N GLU A 85 8.40 -24.71 -15.69
CA GLU A 85 9.33 -24.50 -14.58
C GLU A 85 10.75 -24.10 -15.03
N ILE A 86 11.26 -24.65 -16.14
CA ILE A 86 12.57 -24.31 -16.69
C ILE A 86 12.61 -22.85 -17.19
N LEU A 87 11.56 -22.39 -17.88
CA LEU A 87 11.46 -21.00 -18.34
C LEU A 87 11.30 -20.03 -17.17
N LEU A 88 10.53 -20.43 -16.15
CA LEU A 88 10.39 -19.64 -14.93
C LEU A 88 11.73 -19.51 -14.20
N ALA A 89 12.49 -20.60 -14.04
CA ALA A 89 13.80 -20.59 -13.42
C ALA A 89 14.78 -19.67 -14.18
N LEU A 90 14.81 -19.76 -15.52
CA LEU A 90 15.62 -18.88 -16.35
C LEU A 90 15.21 -17.40 -16.18
N ALA A 91 13.91 -17.11 -16.21
CA ALA A 91 13.39 -15.75 -16.02
C ALA A 91 13.77 -15.19 -14.64
N MET A 92 13.70 -16.00 -13.58
CA MET A 92 14.11 -15.59 -12.23
C MET A 92 15.60 -15.26 -12.16
N VAL A 93 16.46 -16.08 -12.77
CA VAL A 93 17.92 -15.83 -12.81
C VAL A 93 18.22 -14.54 -13.58
N LEU A 94 17.56 -14.32 -14.73
CA LEU A 94 17.72 -13.09 -15.51
C LEU A 94 17.24 -11.85 -14.75
N MET A 95 16.07 -11.92 -14.11
CA MET A 95 15.53 -10.85 -13.27
C MET A 95 16.47 -10.51 -12.11
N PHE A 96 17.02 -11.52 -11.45
CA PHE A 96 17.98 -11.33 -10.38
C PHE A 96 19.28 -10.69 -10.88
N GLY A 97 19.80 -11.14 -12.02
CA GLY A 97 20.98 -10.53 -12.66
C GLY A 97 20.73 -9.08 -13.07
N ALA A 98 19.54 -8.77 -13.61
CA ALA A 98 19.15 -7.41 -13.96
C ALA A 98 19.01 -6.52 -12.72
N ALA A 99 18.40 -7.02 -11.64
CA ALA A 99 18.30 -6.30 -10.38
C ALA A 99 19.68 -6.04 -9.77
N TRP A 100 20.57 -7.03 -9.80
CA TRP A 100 21.97 -6.88 -9.37
C TRP A 100 22.70 -5.81 -10.20
N MET A 101 22.54 -5.84 -11.52
CA MET A 101 23.17 -4.87 -12.41
C MET A 101 22.60 -3.46 -12.21
N ALA A 102 21.28 -3.34 -12.01
CA ALA A 102 20.62 -2.08 -11.68
C ALA A 102 21.09 -1.54 -10.33
N TRP A 103 21.25 -2.40 -9.32
CA TRP A 103 21.79 -2.05 -8.02
C TRP A 103 23.23 -1.54 -8.14
N ARG A 104 24.10 -2.26 -8.87
CA ARG A 104 25.49 -1.86 -9.11
C ARG A 104 25.58 -0.55 -9.88
N TRP A 105 24.73 -0.36 -10.89
CA TRP A 105 24.64 0.90 -11.61
C TRP A 105 24.17 2.04 -10.70
N TRP A 106 23.20 1.78 -9.82
CA TRP A 106 22.75 2.74 -8.83
C TRP A 106 23.87 3.14 -7.85
N GLU A 107 24.65 2.18 -7.35
CA GLU A 107 25.84 2.45 -6.53
C GLU A 107 26.89 3.28 -7.27
N SER A 108 27.05 3.09 -8.59
CA SER A 108 27.98 3.91 -9.39
C SER A 108 27.54 5.38 -9.52
N LEU A 109 26.27 5.68 -9.27
CA LEU A 109 25.72 7.03 -9.32
C LEU A 109 25.78 7.75 -7.97
N THR A 110 26.11 7.06 -6.88
CA THR A 110 26.42 7.70 -5.60
C THR A 110 27.91 8.07 -5.60
N PRO A 111 28.27 9.35 -5.86
CA PRO A 111 29.64 9.78 -5.65
C PRO A 111 29.87 9.64 -4.15
N GLU A 112 30.95 8.97 -3.75
CA GLU A 112 31.42 8.98 -2.38
C GLU A 112 31.45 10.44 -1.93
N ALA A 113 30.51 10.81 -1.05
CA ALA A 113 30.58 12.08 -0.36
C ALA A 113 31.88 12.05 0.46
N SER A 114 32.89 12.77 -0.04
CA SER A 114 34.04 13.28 0.70
C SER A 114 34.90 12.24 1.43
N THR A 115 35.72 11.48 0.70
CA THR A 115 37.03 11.04 1.22
C THR A 115 38.15 11.48 0.28
N GLU A 116 38.26 12.80 0.14
CA GLU A 116 39.49 13.48 -0.27
C GLU A 116 39.74 14.62 0.75
N GLU A 117 39.74 14.23 2.03
CA GLU A 117 40.49 14.92 3.09
C GLU A 117 41.44 13.87 3.68
N ALA A 118 42.60 13.68 3.03
CA ALA A 118 43.82 13.12 3.61
C ALA A 118 45.01 13.49 2.71
#